data_AF-A0A2E3H0G9-F1
#
_entry.id   AF-A0A2E3H0G9-F1
#
_cell.length_a   1.000
_cell.length_b   1.000
_cell.length_c   1.000
_cell.angle_alpha   90.00
_cell.angle_beta   90.00
_cell.angle_gamma   90.00
#
_symmetry.space_group_name_H-M   'P 1'
#
loop_
_entity.id
_entity.type
_entity.pdbx_description
1 polymer ?
#
loop_
_entity_poly.entity_id
_entity_poly.type
_entity_poly.pdbx_seq_one_letter_code
_entity_poly.pdbx_strand_id
1 'polypeptide(L)'
;MIEIPLAGAAYNLLKDIYRWATDKKKFSPEERIALAERWKPKFEEFLIESYMGKLRGDCIIRDVKRIDEYPGTKEREKRISAWFRVGLLDAQHDGILVAFHWQKLIEVSEESYRVAKGEETSSDTAIKVVLAAKIPYHLIQSVNFGGDEFYQFPHIYCHFLYKGEPYKAVEFYDERQTEGFSKPYFVQIGEMKKIGKLSRKAGIKHL
;
A
#
# COMPACT_ATOMS: atom_id res chain seq x y z
N MET A 1 -18.48 -28.20 -38.97
CA MET A 1 -17.67 -28.02 -37.75
C MET A 1 -17.85 -26.58 -37.29
N ILE A 2 -18.71 -26.36 -36.30
CA ILE A 2 -18.88 -25.04 -35.65
C ILE A 2 -18.45 -25.28 -34.21
N GLU A 3 -17.18 -24.98 -33.91
CA GLU A 3 -16.67 -25.07 -32.54
C GLU A 3 -17.26 -23.91 -31.73
N ILE A 4 -17.81 -24.29 -30.58
CA ILE A 4 -18.69 -23.49 -29.73
C ILE A 4 -17.84 -22.47 -28.93
N PRO A 5 -17.88 -21.16 -29.23
CA PRO A 5 -17.20 -20.13 -28.44
C PRO A 5 -17.93 -19.86 -27.11
N LEU A 6 -19.18 -20.34 -27.02
CA LEU A 6 -20.12 -20.10 -25.93
C LEU A 6 -19.69 -20.75 -24.61
N ALA A 7 -19.02 -21.91 -24.67
CA ALA A 7 -18.60 -22.66 -23.49
C ALA A 7 -17.49 -21.90 -22.71
N GLY A 8 -16.55 -21.29 -23.43
CA GLY A 8 -15.49 -20.47 -22.83
C GLY A 8 -16.03 -19.17 -22.24
N ALA A 9 -16.99 -18.52 -22.91
CA ALA A 9 -17.65 -17.31 -22.42
C ALA A 9 -18.47 -17.59 -21.15
N ALA A 10 -19.25 -18.68 -21.13
CA ALA A 10 -20.05 -19.09 -19.97
C ALA A 10 -19.17 -19.51 -18.79
N TYR A 11 -18.07 -20.23 -19.03
CA TYR A 11 -17.10 -20.60 -18.00
C TYR A 11 -16.43 -19.38 -17.37
N ASN A 12 -15.98 -18.41 -18.18
CA ASN A 12 -15.39 -17.17 -17.68
C ASN A 12 -16.41 -16.35 -16.89
N LEU A 13 -17.66 -16.24 -17.36
CA LEU A 13 -18.73 -15.55 -16.64
C LEU A 13 -19.04 -16.21 -15.29
N LEU A 14 -19.15 -17.55 -15.25
CA LEU A 14 -19.38 -18.30 -14.00
C LEU A 14 -18.19 -18.17 -13.04
N LYS A 15 -16.96 -18.21 -13.54
CA LYS A 15 -15.74 -18.00 -12.77
C LYS A 15 -15.68 -16.59 -12.18
N ASP A 16 -16.09 -15.58 -12.93
CA ASP A 16 -16.13 -14.19 -12.49
C ASP A 16 -17.23 -13.97 -11.45
N ILE A 17 -18.41 -14.58 -11.61
CA ILE A 17 -19.49 -14.59 -10.62
C ILE A 17 -19.05 -15.30 -9.32
N TYR A 18 -18.39 -16.44 -9.45
CA TYR A 18 -17.87 -17.20 -8.31
C TYR A 18 -16.76 -16.45 -7.56
N ARG A 19 -15.83 -15.82 -8.29
CA ARG A 19 -14.81 -14.93 -7.70
C ARG A 19 -15.45 -13.74 -6.99
N TRP A 20 -16.43 -13.10 -7.63
CA TRP A 20 -17.19 -12.00 -7.01
C TRP A 20 -17.94 -12.42 -5.75
N ALA A 21 -18.49 -13.65 -5.72
CA ALA A 21 -19.15 -14.20 -4.55
C ALA A 21 -18.16 -14.56 -3.42
N THR A 22 -16.97 -15.08 -3.77
CA THR A 22 -15.91 -15.48 -2.82
C THR A 22 -14.99 -14.33 -2.39
N ASP A 23 -15.03 -13.18 -3.07
CA ASP A 23 -14.28 -11.96 -2.72
C ASP A 23 -14.93 -11.13 -1.60
N LYS A 24 -16.15 -11.46 -1.17
CA LYS A 24 -16.83 -10.75 -0.08
C LYS A 24 -16.47 -11.29 1.29
N LYS A 25 -15.17 -11.43 1.60
CA LYS A 25 -14.75 -11.53 3.00
C LYS A 25 -15.10 -10.20 3.66
N LYS A 26 -16.20 -10.19 4.41
CA LYS A 26 -16.65 -9.05 5.19
C LYS A 26 -16.17 -9.26 6.61
N PHE A 27 -15.61 -8.22 7.21
CA PHE A 27 -15.17 -8.22 8.59
C PHE A 27 -16.19 -7.43 9.42
N SER A 28 -16.64 -8.00 10.53
CA SER A 28 -17.50 -7.28 11.48
C SER A 28 -16.71 -6.15 12.17
N PRO A 29 -17.38 -5.12 12.73
CA PRO A 29 -16.70 -4.10 13.53
C PRO A 29 -15.83 -4.69 14.65
N GLU A 30 -16.32 -5.72 15.34
CA GLU A 30 -15.64 -6.41 16.44
C GLU A 30 -14.37 -7.11 15.93
N GLU A 31 -14.45 -7.82 14.81
CA GLU A 31 -13.28 -8.45 14.18
C GLU A 31 -12.24 -7.41 13.75
N ARG A 32 -12.68 -6.26 13.24
CA ARG A 32 -11.78 -5.17 12.84
C ARG A 32 -11.04 -4.58 14.03
N ILE A 33 -11.72 -4.40 15.17
CA ILE A 33 -11.12 -3.93 16.41
C ILE A 33 -10.13 -4.96 16.94
N ALA A 34 -10.53 -6.23 17.05
CA ALA A 34 -9.66 -7.30 17.54
C ALA A 34 -8.39 -7.47 16.69
N LEU A 35 -8.50 -7.34 15.35
CA LEU A 35 -7.33 -7.38 14.46
C LEU A 35 -6.45 -6.14 14.58
N ALA A 36 -7.03 -4.95 14.83
CA ALA A 36 -6.26 -3.75 15.10
C ALA A 36 -5.48 -3.85 16.41
N GLU A 37 -6.14 -4.29 17.50
CA GLU A 37 -5.51 -4.53 18.80
C GLU A 37 -4.41 -5.59 18.74
N ARG A 38 -4.60 -6.62 17.90
CA ARG A 38 -3.58 -7.65 17.67
C ARG A 38 -2.36 -7.13 16.94
N TRP A 39 -2.56 -6.37 15.86
CA TRP A 39 -1.49 -6.06 14.91
C TRP A 39 -0.79 -4.75 15.19
N LYS A 40 -1.51 -3.71 15.59
CA LYS A 40 -0.94 -2.38 15.80
C LYS A 40 0.26 -2.40 16.76
N PRO A 41 0.18 -2.98 17.97
CA PRO A 41 1.31 -2.95 18.91
C PRO A 41 2.56 -3.64 18.35
N LYS A 42 2.38 -4.76 17.62
CA LYS A 42 3.49 -5.52 17.03
C LYS A 42 4.20 -4.75 15.92
N PHE A 43 3.44 -4.03 15.10
CA PHE A 43 4.03 -3.17 14.07
C PHE A 43 4.70 -1.95 14.67
N GLU A 44 4.11 -1.32 15.70
CA GLU A 44 4.71 -0.19 16.41
C GLU A 44 6.05 -0.59 17.04
N GLU A 45 6.09 -1.70 17.78
CA GLU A 45 7.30 -2.26 18.37
C GLU A 45 8.37 -2.51 17.31
N PHE A 46 8.03 -3.26 16.25
CA PHE A 46 8.95 -3.56 15.15
C PHE A 46 9.51 -2.28 14.48
N LEU A 47 8.67 -1.28 14.26
CA LEU A 47 9.07 -0.02 13.62
C LEU A 47 10.01 0.79 14.51
N ILE A 48 9.75 0.83 15.82
CA ILE A 48 10.61 1.51 16.79
C ILE A 48 11.97 0.81 16.82
N GLU A 49 11.99 -0.52 16.96
CA GLU A 49 13.23 -1.31 16.96
C GLU A 49 14.03 -1.13 15.67
N SER A 50 13.34 -1.19 14.53
CA SER A 50 13.97 -1.01 13.22
C SER A 50 14.56 0.38 13.06
N TYR A 51 13.85 1.42 13.48
CA TYR A 51 14.33 2.79 13.40
C TYR A 51 15.53 3.03 14.33
N MET A 52 15.43 2.60 15.59
CA MET A 52 16.51 2.72 16.59
C MET A 52 17.76 1.92 16.18
N GLY A 53 17.56 0.73 15.60
CA GLY A 53 18.62 -0.13 15.07
C GLY A 53 19.16 0.32 13.70
N LYS A 54 18.61 1.39 13.10
CA LYS A 54 18.95 1.86 11.74
C LYS A 54 18.84 0.76 10.68
N LEU A 55 17.86 -0.13 10.85
CA LEU A 55 17.57 -1.24 9.94
C LEU A 55 16.81 -0.73 8.71
N ARG A 56 16.79 -1.56 7.66
CA ARG A 56 15.98 -1.26 6.47
C ARG A 56 14.50 -1.36 6.82
N GLY A 57 13.73 -0.35 6.42
CA GLY A 57 12.27 -0.34 6.57
C GLY A 57 11.53 -1.02 5.44
N ASP A 58 12.12 -2.00 4.74
CA ASP A 58 11.44 -2.71 3.66
C ASP A 58 10.51 -3.81 4.21
N CYS A 59 9.47 -4.17 3.46
CA CYS A 59 8.65 -5.35 3.71
C CYS A 59 8.16 -5.97 2.39
N ILE A 60 7.76 -7.24 2.46
CA ILE A 60 7.11 -7.97 1.38
C ILE A 60 5.63 -8.09 1.69
N ILE A 61 4.78 -7.59 0.81
CA ILE A 61 3.34 -7.81 0.88
C ILE A 61 3.00 -9.05 0.06
N ARG A 62 2.19 -9.96 0.61
CA ARG A 62 1.77 -11.22 -0.04
C ARG A 62 0.26 -11.38 0.00
N ASP A 63 -0.32 -11.77 -1.13
CA ASP A 63 -1.73 -12.14 -1.22
C ASP A 63 -1.95 -13.56 -0.69
N VAL A 64 -2.76 -13.66 0.35
CA VAL A 64 -3.16 -14.94 0.97
C VAL A 64 -3.84 -15.91 0.00
N LYS A 65 -4.50 -15.41 -1.06
CA LYS A 65 -5.16 -16.26 -2.07
C LYS A 65 -4.18 -16.86 -3.08
N ARG A 66 -2.94 -16.37 -3.12
CA ARG A 66 -1.93 -16.69 -4.12
C ARG A 66 -0.57 -16.94 -3.47
N ILE A 67 -0.57 -17.57 -2.30
CA ILE A 67 0.65 -17.75 -1.48
C ILE A 67 1.74 -18.53 -2.22
N ASP A 68 1.34 -19.50 -3.06
CA ASP A 68 2.22 -20.39 -3.83
C ASP A 68 2.90 -19.70 -5.03
N GLU A 69 2.55 -18.45 -5.34
CA GLU A 69 3.17 -17.74 -6.47
C GLU A 69 4.56 -17.20 -6.13
N TYR A 70 4.84 -16.94 -4.85
CA TYR A 70 6.17 -16.50 -4.38
C TYR A 70 7.11 -17.70 -4.19
N PRO A 71 8.42 -17.56 -4.48
CA PRO A 71 9.14 -16.33 -4.87
C PRO A 71 9.13 -16.06 -6.37
N GLY A 72 8.43 -16.89 -7.17
CA GLY A 72 8.29 -16.68 -8.61
C GLY A 72 7.50 -15.40 -8.93
N THR A 73 7.73 -14.83 -10.10
CA THR A 73 6.87 -13.76 -10.62
C THR A 73 6.28 -14.21 -11.94
N LYS A 74 4.96 -14.07 -12.10
CA LYS A 74 4.30 -14.25 -13.39
C LYS A 74 4.42 -12.94 -14.16
N GLU A 75 5.26 -12.93 -15.18
CA GLU A 75 5.39 -11.79 -16.07
C GLU A 75 4.07 -11.54 -16.84
N ARG A 76 3.78 -10.26 -17.13
CA ARG A 76 2.65 -9.81 -17.98
C ARG A 76 1.24 -10.08 -17.42
N GLU A 77 1.09 -10.24 -16.11
CA GLU A 77 -0.25 -10.24 -15.51
C GLU A 77 -0.92 -8.86 -15.66
N LYS A 78 -2.22 -8.86 -15.98
CA LYS A 78 -3.04 -7.63 -16.06
C LYS A 78 -3.44 -7.07 -14.69
N ARG A 79 -3.10 -7.77 -13.61
CA ARG A 79 -3.46 -7.45 -12.22
C ARG A 79 -2.18 -7.16 -11.42
N ILE A 80 -2.34 -6.60 -10.23
CA ILE A 80 -1.23 -6.48 -9.29
C ILE A 80 -0.64 -7.87 -8.97
N SER A 81 0.68 -7.91 -8.86
CA SER A 81 1.42 -9.12 -8.49
C SER A 81 0.87 -9.73 -7.19
N ALA A 82 0.96 -11.05 -7.06
CA ALA A 82 0.62 -11.76 -5.83
C ALA A 82 1.52 -11.39 -4.65
N TRP A 83 2.70 -10.86 -4.94
CA TRP A 83 3.60 -10.32 -3.93
C TRP A 83 4.44 -9.17 -4.51
N PHE A 84 4.86 -8.25 -3.65
CA PHE A 84 5.74 -7.13 -4.03
C PHE A 84 6.44 -6.54 -2.81
N ARG A 85 7.58 -5.88 -3.06
CA ARG A 85 8.35 -5.16 -2.03
C ARG A 85 7.91 -3.69 -1.96
N VAL A 86 7.75 -3.19 -0.74
CA VAL A 86 7.46 -1.78 -0.43
C VAL A 86 8.12 -1.37 0.88
N GLY A 87 8.26 -0.08 1.14
CA GLY A 87 8.71 0.41 2.46
C GLY A 87 7.58 0.35 3.48
N LEU A 88 7.82 -0.14 4.69
CA LEU A 88 6.93 -0.02 5.84
C LEU A 88 7.26 1.28 6.60
N LEU A 89 6.32 2.21 6.65
CA LEU A 89 6.54 3.55 7.19
C LEU A 89 6.03 3.71 8.63
N ASP A 90 4.78 3.29 8.85
CA ASP A 90 4.08 3.62 10.09
C ASP A 90 2.98 2.60 10.42
N ALA A 91 2.62 2.55 11.70
CA ALA A 91 1.50 1.79 12.23
C ALA A 91 0.48 2.79 12.79
N GLN A 92 -0.52 3.13 11.98
CA GLN A 92 -1.56 4.09 12.35
C GLN A 92 -2.73 3.40 13.06
N HIS A 93 -3.73 4.17 13.49
CA HIS A 93 -4.90 3.63 14.20
C HIS A 93 -5.75 2.65 13.35
N ASP A 94 -5.82 2.84 12.02
CA ASP A 94 -6.69 2.04 11.14
C ASP A 94 -5.93 1.12 10.17
N GLY A 95 -4.61 1.02 10.28
CA GLY A 95 -3.78 0.14 9.46
C GLY A 95 -2.30 0.52 9.47
N ILE A 96 -1.52 -0.19 8.67
CA ILE A 96 -0.13 0.17 8.38
C ILE A 96 -0.04 1.08 7.15
N LEU A 97 0.99 1.91 7.11
CA LEU A 97 1.33 2.76 5.99
C LEU A 97 2.53 2.16 5.25
N VAL A 98 2.40 1.95 3.93
CA VAL A 98 3.49 1.44 3.09
C VAL A 98 3.85 2.41 1.98
N ALA A 99 5.14 2.68 1.80
CA ALA A 99 5.70 3.60 0.82
C ALA A 99 5.83 2.99 -0.57
N PHE A 100 5.49 3.78 -1.59
CA PHE A 100 5.86 3.50 -2.97
C PHE A 100 7.12 4.26 -3.37
N HIS A 101 7.09 5.59 -3.30
CA HIS A 101 8.24 6.42 -3.59
C HIS A 101 8.11 7.82 -2.97
N TRP A 102 9.25 8.47 -2.82
CA TRP A 102 9.35 9.87 -2.39
C TRP A 102 9.26 10.80 -3.59
N GLN A 103 8.65 11.96 -3.39
CA GLN A 103 8.68 13.05 -4.36
C GLN A 103 8.47 14.40 -3.69
N LYS A 104 8.41 15.47 -4.49
CA LYS A 104 8.15 16.82 -4.01
C LYS A 104 6.85 17.37 -4.55
N LEU A 105 6.13 18.11 -3.72
CA LEU A 105 4.92 18.84 -4.09
C LEU A 105 5.15 20.34 -4.00
N ILE A 106 4.41 21.08 -4.81
CA ILE A 106 4.27 22.53 -4.78
C ILE A 106 2.83 22.86 -4.42
N GLU A 107 2.64 23.78 -3.48
CA GLU A 107 1.35 24.35 -3.18
C GLU A 107 0.92 25.31 -4.31
N VAL A 108 -0.31 25.15 -4.79
CA VAL A 108 -0.89 25.94 -5.90
C VAL A 108 -1.89 26.96 -5.37
N SER A 109 -2.59 26.60 -4.31
CA SER A 109 -3.49 27.45 -3.51
C SER A 109 -3.59 26.81 -2.13
N GLU A 110 -4.14 27.51 -1.15
CA GLU A 110 -4.29 27.03 0.24
C GLU A 110 -4.70 25.55 0.30
N GLU A 111 -3.83 24.72 0.87
CA GLU A 111 -3.97 23.26 1.05
C GLU A 111 -4.15 22.44 -0.25
N SER A 112 -3.85 23.02 -1.41
CA SER A 112 -4.00 22.38 -2.71
C SER A 112 -2.64 22.21 -3.39
N TYR A 113 -2.26 20.95 -3.60
CA TYR A 113 -0.92 20.61 -4.07
C TYR A 113 -0.90 19.99 -5.46
N ARG A 114 0.23 20.15 -6.14
CA ARG A 114 0.60 19.39 -7.35
C ARG A 114 2.03 18.88 -7.22
N VAL A 115 2.41 17.92 -8.05
CA VAL A 115 3.81 17.47 -8.14
C VAL A 115 4.70 18.61 -8.65
N ALA A 116 5.88 18.74 -8.06
CA ALA A 116 6.91 19.68 -8.48
C ALA A 116 7.53 19.24 -9.82
N LYS A 117 7.87 20.18 -10.70
CA LYS A 117 8.47 19.88 -12.02
C LYS A 117 9.79 20.63 -12.22
N GLY A 118 10.79 19.93 -12.77
CA GLY A 118 12.05 20.54 -13.19
C GLY A 118 12.73 21.24 -12.02
N GLU A 119 13.13 22.49 -12.21
CA GLU A 119 13.84 23.28 -11.19
C GLU A 119 13.03 23.52 -9.91
N GLU A 120 11.69 23.42 -9.97
CA GLU A 120 10.82 23.53 -8.79
C GLU A 120 11.15 22.48 -7.72
N THR A 121 11.74 21.33 -8.10
CA THR A 121 12.15 20.32 -7.12
C THR A 121 13.24 20.82 -6.18
N SER A 122 13.96 21.88 -6.54
CA SER A 122 14.98 22.50 -5.69
C SER A 122 14.49 23.77 -5.01
N SER A 123 13.23 24.17 -5.23
CA SER A 123 12.63 25.33 -4.57
C SER A 123 12.48 25.10 -3.06
N ASP A 124 12.71 26.14 -2.28
CA ASP A 124 12.44 26.15 -0.83
C ASP A 124 10.95 25.98 -0.51
N THR A 125 10.08 26.29 -1.47
CA THR A 125 8.62 26.09 -1.36
C THR A 125 8.19 24.65 -1.66
N ALA A 126 9.12 23.78 -2.08
CA ALA A 126 8.81 22.40 -2.43
C ALA A 126 8.89 21.49 -1.21
N ILE A 127 7.75 20.91 -0.81
CA ILE A 127 7.70 19.98 0.32
C ILE A 127 8.03 18.56 -0.13
N LYS A 128 8.89 17.87 0.63
CA LYS A 128 9.20 16.45 0.39
C LYS A 128 8.12 15.60 1.03
N VAL A 129 7.52 14.72 0.23
CA VAL A 129 6.45 13.81 0.66
C VAL A 129 6.73 12.39 0.16
N VAL A 130 6.03 11.43 0.74
CA VAL A 130 5.99 10.05 0.27
C VAL A 130 4.60 9.73 -0.27
N LEU A 131 4.54 9.14 -1.48
CA LEU A 131 3.33 8.47 -1.93
C LEU A 131 3.25 7.13 -1.22
N ALA A 132 2.21 6.96 -0.41
CA ALA A 132 2.04 5.78 0.42
C ALA A 132 0.61 5.27 0.37
N ALA A 133 0.46 3.98 0.63
CA ALA A 133 -0.81 3.30 0.67
C ALA A 133 -1.11 2.76 2.06
N LYS A 134 -2.39 2.80 2.42
CA LYS A 134 -2.87 2.30 3.71
C LYS A 134 -3.40 0.89 3.56
N ILE A 135 -2.81 -0.05 4.30
CA ILE A 135 -3.29 -1.44 4.40
C ILE A 135 -3.98 -1.60 5.76
N PRO A 136 -5.31 -1.78 5.81
CA PRO A 136 -6.02 -1.96 7.06
C PRO A 136 -5.62 -3.22 7.81
N TYR A 137 -5.56 -3.16 9.14
CA TYR A 137 -5.19 -4.32 9.97
C TYR A 137 -6.09 -5.54 9.76
N HIS A 138 -7.37 -5.33 9.52
CA HIS A 138 -8.32 -6.43 9.31
C HIS A 138 -8.03 -7.22 8.03
N LEU A 139 -7.29 -6.65 7.07
CA LEU A 139 -6.84 -7.40 5.90
C LEU A 139 -5.60 -8.25 6.18
N ILE A 140 -4.87 -8.02 7.28
CA ILE A 140 -3.65 -8.74 7.62
C ILE A 140 -4.02 -10.07 8.30
N GLN A 141 -3.67 -11.17 7.63
CA GLN A 141 -3.91 -12.53 8.11
C GLN A 141 -2.77 -12.99 9.03
N SER A 142 -1.52 -12.73 8.64
CA SER A 142 -0.33 -13.12 9.39
C SER A 142 0.87 -12.24 8.99
N VAL A 143 1.88 -12.22 9.86
CA VAL A 143 3.14 -11.50 9.61
C VAL A 143 4.29 -12.39 10.07
N ASN A 144 5.32 -12.52 9.25
CA ASN A 144 6.63 -13.04 9.63
C ASN A 144 7.61 -11.87 9.62
N PHE A 145 7.93 -11.31 10.79
CA PHE A 145 8.82 -10.15 10.91
C PHE A 145 10.29 -10.45 10.59
N GLY A 146 10.74 -11.71 10.76
CA GLY A 146 12.12 -12.11 10.49
C GLY A 146 12.45 -12.32 9.01
N GLY A 147 11.42 -12.39 8.17
CA GLY A 147 11.57 -12.69 6.75
C GLY A 147 11.92 -14.15 6.46
N ASP A 148 12.46 -14.39 5.28
CA ASP A 148 12.81 -15.71 4.77
C ASP A 148 14.16 -15.70 4.04
N GLU A 149 14.50 -16.82 3.40
CA GLU A 149 15.76 -17.01 2.69
C GLU A 149 15.93 -16.14 1.43
N PHE A 150 14.84 -15.63 0.85
CA PHE A 150 14.93 -14.76 -0.34
C PHE A 150 14.90 -13.28 0.05
N TYR A 151 14.08 -12.92 1.05
CA TYR A 151 13.98 -11.57 1.58
C TYR A 151 13.92 -11.61 3.11
N GLN A 152 15.01 -11.16 3.72
CA GLN A 152 15.18 -10.99 5.17
C GLN A 152 14.50 -9.69 5.68
N PHE A 153 13.28 -9.45 5.21
CA PHE A 153 12.40 -8.33 5.59
C PHE A 153 11.06 -8.90 6.06
N PRO A 154 10.23 -8.18 6.81
CA PRO A 154 8.90 -8.65 7.17
C PRO A 154 8.07 -9.10 5.97
N HIS A 155 7.47 -10.28 6.07
CA HIS A 155 6.45 -10.77 5.14
C HIS A 155 5.07 -10.58 5.74
N ILE A 156 4.26 -9.74 5.10
CA ILE A 156 2.92 -9.38 5.54
C ILE A 156 1.92 -10.06 4.60
N TYR A 157 1.21 -11.06 5.11
CA TYR A 157 0.21 -11.81 4.37
C TYR A 157 -1.15 -11.12 4.56
N CYS A 158 -1.72 -10.61 3.48
CA CYS A 158 -3.00 -9.90 3.53
C CYS A 158 -3.97 -10.26 2.41
N HIS A 159 -5.25 -9.97 2.64
CA HIS A 159 -6.34 -10.19 1.68
C HIS A 159 -6.42 -9.01 0.70
N PHE A 160 -6.33 -9.26 -0.61
CA PHE A 160 -6.38 -8.22 -1.64
C PHE A 160 -7.83 -7.88 -2.05
N LEU A 161 -8.57 -7.23 -1.15
CA LEU A 161 -10.03 -7.03 -1.30
C LEU A 161 -10.43 -5.69 -1.95
N TYR A 162 -9.53 -4.71 -2.04
CA TYR A 162 -9.83 -3.41 -2.65
C TYR A 162 -9.51 -3.44 -4.13
N LYS A 163 -10.46 -3.89 -4.97
CA LYS A 163 -10.28 -4.05 -6.43
C LYS A 163 -9.07 -4.93 -6.80
N GLY A 164 -8.82 -5.97 -6.00
CA GLY A 164 -7.67 -6.85 -6.19
C GLY A 164 -6.36 -6.31 -5.62
N GLU A 165 -6.39 -5.25 -4.80
CA GLU A 165 -5.25 -4.69 -4.08
C GLU A 165 -5.49 -4.72 -2.55
N PRO A 166 -4.43 -4.63 -1.73
CA PRO A 166 -4.58 -4.55 -0.27
C PRO A 166 -4.83 -3.13 0.25
N TYR A 167 -4.91 -2.13 -0.63
CA TYR A 167 -4.91 -0.72 -0.25
C TYR A 167 -6.33 -0.15 -0.12
N LYS A 168 -6.66 0.38 1.05
CA LYS A 168 -7.90 1.15 1.25
C LYS A 168 -7.80 2.55 0.63
N ALA A 169 -6.62 3.15 0.67
CA ALA A 169 -6.34 4.48 0.15
C ALA A 169 -4.87 4.60 -0.29
N VAL A 170 -4.62 5.49 -1.24
CA VAL A 170 -3.27 5.88 -1.72
C VAL A 170 -3.19 7.40 -1.70
N GLU A 171 -2.28 7.93 -0.90
CA GLU A 171 -2.25 9.33 -0.46
C GLU A 171 -0.80 9.80 -0.28
N PHE A 172 -0.62 11.12 -0.24
CA PHE A 172 0.66 11.74 0.05
C PHE A 172 0.77 12.03 1.54
N TYR A 173 1.95 11.72 2.09
CA TYR A 173 2.27 11.95 3.49
C TYR A 173 3.56 12.74 3.63
N ASP A 174 3.56 13.66 4.58
CA ASP A 174 4.73 14.39 5.06
C ASP A 174 5.33 13.65 6.27
N GLU A 175 6.65 13.48 6.28
CA GLU A 175 7.36 12.83 7.36
C GLU A 175 7.79 13.89 8.38
N ARG A 176 7.34 13.73 9.63
CA ARG A 176 7.66 14.65 10.71
C ARG A 176 8.39 13.94 11.82
N GLN A 177 9.40 14.63 12.35
CA GLN A 177 10.10 14.23 13.56
C GLN A 177 9.81 15.28 14.63
N THR A 178 9.43 14.83 15.83
CA THR A 178 9.23 15.70 16.99
C THR A 178 10.14 15.22 18.10
N GLU A 179 10.70 16.16 18.87
CA GLU A 179 11.53 15.85 20.03
C GLU A 179 10.74 14.97 21.02
N GLY A 180 11.40 13.96 21.60
CA GLY A 180 10.78 13.00 22.51
C GLY A 180 10.06 11.82 21.85
N PHE A 181 9.88 11.80 20.52
CA PHE A 181 9.33 10.64 19.81
C PHE A 181 10.45 9.70 19.35
N SER A 182 10.25 8.40 19.56
CA SER A 182 11.24 7.36 19.24
C SER A 182 11.45 7.12 17.74
N LYS A 183 10.50 7.53 16.90
CA LYS A 183 10.55 7.42 15.43
C LYS A 183 9.74 8.56 14.79
N PRO A 184 9.91 8.82 13.48
CA PRO A 184 9.07 9.77 12.77
C PRO A 184 7.62 9.29 12.68
N TYR A 185 6.73 10.24 12.42
CA TYR A 185 5.31 10.01 12.14
C TYR A 185 4.92 10.67 10.83
N PHE A 186 3.86 10.15 10.22
CA PHE A 186 3.46 10.54 8.87
C PHE A 186 2.11 11.24 8.89
N VAL A 187 2.08 12.49 8.40
CA VAL A 187 0.88 13.33 8.34
C VAL A 187 0.36 13.38 6.92
N GLN A 188 -0.94 13.12 6.75
CA GLN A 188 -1.56 13.15 5.44
C GLN A 188 -1.57 14.58 4.87
N ILE A 189 -1.09 14.74 3.64
CA ILE A 189 -1.12 15.98 2.87
C ILE A 189 -2.28 16.01 1.87
N GLY A 190 -2.58 14.87 1.25
CA GLY A 190 -3.71 14.80 0.34
C GLY A 190 -3.83 13.51 -0.46
N GLU A 191 -4.99 13.28 -1.05
CA GLU A 191 -5.24 12.09 -1.86
C GLU A 191 -4.49 12.14 -3.20
N MET A 192 -3.92 10.99 -3.61
CA MET A 192 -3.20 10.86 -4.89
C MET A 192 -4.06 11.32 -6.08
N LYS A 193 -5.36 11.01 -6.07
CA LYS A 193 -6.28 11.37 -7.16
C LYS A 193 -6.49 12.88 -7.29
N LYS A 194 -6.61 13.60 -6.17
CA LYS A 194 -6.84 15.05 -6.14
C LYS A 194 -5.60 15.79 -6.62
N ILE A 195 -4.45 15.49 -6.02
CA ILE A 195 -3.14 16.05 -6.40
C ILE A 195 -2.80 15.67 -7.84
N GLY A 196 -3.11 14.44 -8.24
CA GLY A 196 -2.93 13.97 -9.60
C GLY A 196 -3.78 14.69 -10.65
N LYS A 197 -4.97 15.15 -10.29
CA LYS A 197 -5.82 15.97 -11.19
C LYS A 197 -5.19 17.34 -11.43
N LEU A 198 -4.68 17.99 -10.38
CA LEU A 198 -4.01 19.29 -10.49
C LEU A 198 -2.68 19.17 -11.25
N SER A 199 -1.91 18.12 -10.97
CA SER A 199 -0.64 17.85 -11.66
C SER A 199 -0.85 17.64 -13.17
N ARG A 200 -1.87 16.89 -13.58
CA ARG A 200 -2.21 16.71 -15.00
C ARG A 200 -2.65 18.01 -15.68
N LYS A 201 -3.40 18.88 -15.00
CA LYS A 201 -3.73 20.22 -15.51
C LYS A 201 -2.47 21.08 -15.74
N ALA A 202 -1.43 20.87 -14.95
CA ALA A 202 -0.11 21.50 -15.10
C ALA A 202 0.82 20.76 -16.09
N GLY A 203 0.32 19.77 -16.84
CA GLY A 203 1.09 19.04 -17.85
C GLY A 203 2.00 17.93 -17.30
N ILE A 204 1.83 17.52 -16.04
CA ILE A 204 2.57 16.42 -15.42
C ILE A 204 1.83 15.10 -15.66
N LYS A 205 2.48 14.16 -16.35
CA LYS A 205 1.85 12.91 -16.83
C LYS A 205 2.00 11.72 -15.88
N HIS A 206 3.03 11.72 -15.04
CA HIS A 206 3.36 10.63 -14.12
C HIS A 206 3.37 11.16 -12.69
N LEU A 207 2.85 10.36 -11.76
CA LEU A 207 2.71 10.66 -10.33
C LEU A 207 3.46 9.65 -9.50
#